data_AF-A0AA38CSM3-F1
#
_entry.id   AF-A0AA38CSM3-F1
#
_cell.length_a   1.000
_cell.length_b   1.000
_cell.length_c   1.000
_cell.angle_alpha   90.00
_cell.angle_beta   90.00
_cell.angle_gamma   90.00
#
_symmetry.space_group_name_H-M   'P 1'
#
loop_
_entity.id
_entity.type
_entity.pdbx_description
1 polymer ?
#
loop_
_entity_poly.entity_id
_entity_poly.type
_entity_poly.pdbx_seq_one_letter_code
_entity_poly.pdbx_strand_id
1 'polypeptide(L)'
;MLRSRFQSLPGAFNARLVPPPGDKQEMKGLKRPFKSYLSRKFDEVQPDKTAEAAKFAQLWNQVITSFRAEDLIDNREMDLLLVPYSSDRQLSITQWPPFLLASKIPIASHMAQDFKGGYEDLKKRIQADDYMKYAVEECYQSFRHILDTIVVGKQEDRVIKDIFEKVEVSIADGTLLKKFKMKELHLLYTKFVELIELLLNNDENKSHAVILLQDMLEVVTRDMFEDEMDYLDPSHGSHSRQDYGTTGQNKSQLFASDGAVNFPTTYAWMEQIKRLHLLLTVKESAMDVPVNLEARRRIAFFTNSLFMDMPNAPKVRHMLSF
;
A
#
# COMPACT_ATOMS: atom_id res chain seq x y z
N MET A 1 -14.98 5.76 -15.57
CA MET A 1 -14.51 4.89 -16.68
C MET A 1 -13.05 4.47 -16.51
N LEU A 2 -12.13 5.37 -16.14
CA LEU A 2 -10.71 5.02 -15.93
C LEU A 2 -10.52 3.95 -14.82
N ARG A 3 -11.08 4.19 -13.63
CA ARG A 3 -10.93 3.30 -12.46
C ARG A 3 -11.44 1.86 -12.70
N SER A 4 -12.61 1.72 -13.32
CA SER A 4 -13.23 0.43 -13.58
C SER A 4 -12.51 -0.40 -14.65
N ARG A 5 -11.64 0.21 -15.47
CA ARG A 5 -10.85 -0.48 -16.50
C ARG A 5 -9.36 -0.54 -16.18
N PHE A 6 -8.92 0.09 -15.10
CA PHE A 6 -7.50 0.27 -14.82
C PHE A 6 -6.75 -1.06 -14.68
N GLN A 7 -7.33 -2.07 -14.02
CA GLN A 7 -6.81 -3.43 -13.96
C GLN A 7 -6.50 -4.06 -15.33
N SER A 8 -7.28 -3.72 -16.37
CA SER A 8 -7.08 -4.23 -17.73
C SER A 8 -6.12 -3.40 -18.57
N LEU A 9 -5.73 -2.20 -18.10
CA LEU A 9 -4.83 -1.30 -18.84
C LEU A 9 -3.43 -1.88 -19.03
N PRO A 10 -2.76 -2.48 -18.03
CA PRO A 10 -1.44 -3.08 -18.23
C PRO A 10 -1.45 -4.15 -19.33
N GLY A 11 -2.48 -5.00 -19.37
CA GLY A 11 -2.64 -6.03 -20.40
C GLY A 11 -2.90 -5.44 -21.80
N ALA A 12 -3.82 -4.47 -21.91
CA ALA A 12 -4.11 -3.80 -23.18
C ALA A 12 -2.89 -3.02 -23.70
N PHE A 13 -2.14 -2.41 -22.78
CA PHE A 13 -0.92 -1.66 -23.07
C PHE A 13 0.15 -2.57 -23.69
N ASN A 14 0.49 -3.67 -23.01
CA ASN A 14 1.53 -4.58 -23.49
C ASN A 14 1.12 -5.24 -24.82
N ALA A 15 -0.15 -5.59 -24.99
CA ALA A 15 -0.64 -6.17 -26.24
C ALA A 15 -0.55 -5.22 -27.45
N ARG A 16 -0.67 -3.89 -27.24
CA ARG A 16 -0.74 -2.91 -28.33
C ARG A 16 0.55 -2.15 -28.58
N LEU A 17 1.24 -1.76 -27.50
CA LEU A 17 2.39 -0.86 -27.55
C LEU A 17 3.72 -1.59 -27.40
N VAL A 18 3.72 -2.81 -26.84
CA VAL A 18 4.93 -3.65 -26.69
C VAL A 18 4.66 -5.09 -27.18
N PRO A 19 4.24 -5.30 -28.44
CA PRO A 19 3.89 -6.62 -28.93
C PRO A 19 5.10 -7.57 -28.86
N PRO A 20 4.92 -8.83 -28.44
CA PRO A 20 6.01 -9.79 -28.34
C PRO A 20 6.65 -10.04 -29.73
N PRO A 21 7.99 -10.22 -29.78
CA PRO A 21 8.71 -10.40 -31.03
C PRO A 21 8.33 -11.73 -31.68
N GLY A 22 7.35 -11.70 -32.58
CA GLY A 22 6.84 -12.91 -33.25
C GLY A 22 5.35 -12.85 -33.58
N ASP A 23 4.61 -11.96 -32.91
CA ASP A 23 3.16 -11.81 -33.12
C ASP A 23 2.88 -11.04 -34.42
N LYS A 24 3.10 -11.71 -35.55
CA LYS A 24 2.49 -11.35 -36.82
C LYS A 24 1.01 -11.71 -36.74
N GLN A 25 0.22 -10.92 -36.01
CA GLN A 25 -1.22 -10.87 -36.31
C GLN A 25 -1.34 -10.21 -37.68
N GLU A 26 -1.24 -11.04 -38.73
CA GLU A 26 -1.65 -10.67 -40.06
C GLU A 26 -3.03 -10.04 -39.99
N MET A 27 -3.20 -8.92 -40.68
CA MET A 27 -4.47 -8.26 -40.89
C MET A 27 -5.48 -9.23 -41.51
N LYS A 28 -6.17 -10.02 -40.69
CA LYS A 28 -7.38 -10.72 -41.13
C LYS A 28 -8.53 -9.73 -41.08
N GLY A 29 -8.68 -9.04 -42.22
CA GLY A 29 -9.96 -8.61 -42.77
C GLY A 29 -10.86 -7.83 -41.83
N LEU A 30 -10.90 -6.52 -42.06
CA LEU A 30 -12.02 -5.62 -41.83
C LEU A 30 -13.38 -6.38 -41.82
N LYS A 31 -13.88 -6.69 -40.61
CA LYS A 31 -15.27 -7.06 -40.22
C LYS A 31 -15.23 -7.91 -38.94
N ARG A 32 -15.03 -7.28 -37.79
CA ARG A 32 -15.56 -7.83 -36.53
C ARG A 32 -16.47 -6.77 -35.89
N PRO A 33 -17.64 -7.15 -35.37
CA PRO A 33 -18.58 -6.19 -34.79
C PRO A 33 -17.97 -5.53 -33.55
N PHE A 34 -18.18 -4.22 -33.40
CA PHE A 34 -17.76 -3.39 -32.25
C PHE A 34 -18.04 -4.05 -30.88
N LYS A 35 -19.13 -4.83 -30.79
CA LYS A 35 -19.54 -5.56 -29.57
C LYS A 35 -18.56 -6.67 -29.16
N SER A 36 -17.81 -7.24 -30.09
CA SER A 36 -16.80 -8.28 -29.80
C SER A 36 -15.50 -7.71 -29.22
N TYR A 37 -15.17 -6.45 -29.51
CA TYR A 37 -13.94 -5.79 -29.05
C TYR A 37 -14.08 -5.20 -27.65
N LEU A 38 -15.24 -4.64 -27.32
CA LEU A 38 -15.61 -4.29 -25.93
C LEU A 38 -15.67 -5.54 -25.03
N SER A 39 -15.82 -6.72 -25.63
CA SER A 39 -15.82 -8.03 -24.95
C SER A 39 -14.45 -8.72 -24.96
N ARG A 40 -13.40 -8.11 -25.54
CA ARG A 40 -12.04 -8.66 -25.50
C ARG A 40 -11.54 -8.48 -24.07
N LYS A 41 -11.77 -9.49 -23.23
CA LYS A 41 -11.18 -9.59 -21.89
C LYS A 41 -9.67 -9.66 -22.09
N PHE A 42 -8.98 -8.57 -21.81
CA PHE A 42 -7.55 -8.64 -21.55
C PHE A 42 -7.41 -9.31 -20.18
N ASP A 43 -6.55 -10.33 -20.10
CA ASP A 43 -6.34 -11.04 -18.85
C ASP A 43 -5.90 -10.06 -17.77
N GLU A 44 -6.53 -10.17 -16.61
CA GLU A 44 -6.14 -9.48 -15.38
C GLU A 44 -4.66 -9.78 -15.08
N VAL A 45 -3.97 -8.82 -14.48
CA VAL A 45 -2.52 -8.94 -14.21
C VAL A 45 -2.30 -10.06 -13.20
N GLN A 46 -1.86 -11.23 -13.68
CA GLN A 46 -1.40 -12.34 -12.83
C GLN A 46 0.00 -12.06 -12.27
N PRO A 47 0.36 -12.62 -11.10
CA PRO A 47 1.65 -12.37 -10.45
C PRO A 47 2.89 -12.72 -11.29
N ASP A 48 2.80 -13.64 -12.26
CA ASP A 48 3.90 -13.96 -13.20
C ASP A 48 4.16 -12.85 -14.26
N LYS A 49 3.35 -11.77 -14.27
CA LYS A 49 3.44 -10.63 -15.19
C LYS A 49 4.16 -9.41 -14.59
N THR A 50 5.08 -9.61 -13.64
CA THR A 50 5.88 -8.52 -13.02
C THR A 50 6.60 -7.64 -14.05
N ALA A 51 7.16 -8.25 -15.12
CA ALA A 51 7.81 -7.52 -16.20
C ALA A 51 6.82 -6.69 -17.06
N GLU A 52 5.59 -7.17 -17.22
CA GLU A 52 4.51 -6.46 -17.92
C GLU A 52 3.99 -5.27 -17.10
N ALA A 53 3.87 -5.44 -15.78
CA ALA A 53 3.51 -4.36 -14.86
C ALA A 53 4.59 -3.27 -14.81
N ALA A 54 5.88 -3.66 -14.80
CA ALA A 54 6.99 -2.71 -14.81
C ALA A 54 7.01 -1.83 -16.08
N LYS A 55 6.78 -2.44 -17.26
CA LYS A 55 6.68 -1.70 -18.53
C LYS A 55 5.50 -0.74 -18.55
N PHE A 56 4.35 -1.18 -18.04
CA PHE A 56 3.18 -0.32 -17.90
C PHE A 56 3.48 0.85 -16.96
N ALA A 57 4.04 0.60 -15.78
CA ALA A 57 4.39 1.65 -14.82
C ALA A 57 5.32 2.69 -15.43
N GLN A 58 6.35 2.27 -16.18
CA GLN A 58 7.26 3.18 -16.87
C GLN A 58 6.53 4.12 -17.83
N LEU A 59 5.70 3.59 -18.71
CA LEU A 59 5.04 4.39 -19.74
C LEU A 59 3.88 5.22 -19.17
N TRP A 60 3.14 4.67 -18.21
CA TRP A 60 2.13 5.40 -17.47
C TRP A 60 2.73 6.58 -16.72
N ASN A 61 3.80 6.37 -15.95
CA ASN A 61 4.46 7.43 -15.21
C ASN A 61 5.00 8.52 -16.14
N GLN A 62 5.52 8.17 -17.32
CA GLN A 62 5.92 9.16 -18.32
C GLN A 62 4.76 10.05 -18.79
N VAL A 63 3.58 9.47 -19.06
CA VAL A 63 2.37 10.22 -19.42
C VAL A 63 1.96 11.17 -18.29
N ILE A 64 1.98 10.70 -17.04
CA ILE A 64 1.63 11.56 -15.89
C ILE A 64 2.66 12.69 -15.72
N THR A 65 3.96 12.42 -15.84
CA THR A 65 4.99 13.46 -15.75
C THR A 65 4.90 14.48 -16.89
N SER A 66 4.48 14.07 -18.10
CA SER A 66 4.29 15.02 -19.20
C SER A 66 3.12 15.95 -18.92
N PHE A 67 2.03 15.44 -18.31
CA PHE A 67 0.90 16.27 -17.91
C PHE A 67 1.30 17.29 -16.85
N ARG A 68 2.18 16.89 -15.92
CA ARG A 68 2.73 17.82 -14.94
C ARG A 68 3.59 18.89 -15.61
N ALA A 69 4.43 18.52 -16.58
CA ALA A 69 5.29 19.45 -17.32
C ALA A 69 4.50 20.43 -18.21
N GLU A 70 3.34 20.02 -18.70
CA GLU A 70 2.39 20.86 -19.44
C GLU A 70 1.48 21.71 -18.54
N ASP A 71 1.73 21.73 -17.22
CA ASP A 71 0.91 22.40 -16.20
C ASP A 71 -0.58 22.00 -16.23
N LEU A 72 -0.89 20.77 -16.65
CA LEU A 72 -2.25 20.23 -16.68
C LEU A 72 -2.69 19.68 -15.32
N ILE A 73 -1.74 19.20 -14.51
CA ILE A 73 -1.97 18.62 -13.18
C ILE A 73 -0.97 19.22 -12.19
N ASP A 74 -1.34 19.26 -10.91
CA ASP A 74 -0.42 19.67 -9.84
C ASP A 74 0.47 18.50 -9.33
N ASN A 75 1.40 18.79 -8.41
CA ASN A 75 2.27 17.76 -7.83
C ASN A 75 1.50 16.70 -7.04
N ARG A 76 0.40 17.09 -6.38
CA ARG A 76 -0.40 16.19 -5.57
C ARG A 76 -1.18 15.21 -6.46
N GLU A 77 -1.78 15.71 -7.53
CA GLU A 77 -2.45 14.91 -8.55
C GLU A 77 -1.48 13.96 -9.25
N MET A 78 -0.26 14.43 -9.53
CA MET A 78 0.81 13.59 -10.04
C MET A 78 1.09 12.42 -9.07
N ASP A 79 1.36 12.70 -7.79
CA ASP A 79 1.65 11.67 -6.79
C ASP A 79 0.50 10.66 -6.61
N LEU A 80 -0.75 11.10 -6.77
CA LEU A 80 -1.93 10.24 -6.74
C LEU A 80 -2.05 9.32 -7.96
N LEU A 81 -1.56 9.76 -9.12
CA LEU A 81 -1.68 9.05 -10.39
C LEU A 81 -0.49 8.14 -10.69
N LEU A 82 0.68 8.40 -10.11
CA LEU A 82 1.87 7.58 -10.32
C LEU A 82 1.68 6.12 -9.85
N VAL A 83 2.18 5.18 -10.66
CA VAL A 83 2.28 3.76 -10.32
C VAL A 83 3.67 3.54 -9.73
N PRO A 84 3.83 2.93 -8.55
CA PRO A 84 5.15 2.58 -8.04
C PRO A 84 5.89 1.72 -9.04
N TYR A 85 7.15 2.05 -9.28
CA TYR A 85 8.01 1.10 -9.99
C TYR A 85 8.13 -0.13 -9.09
N SER A 86 7.85 -1.32 -9.64
CA SER A 86 7.89 -2.61 -8.96
C SER A 86 9.30 -3.03 -8.47
N SER A 87 10.20 -2.06 -8.33
CA SER A 87 11.58 -2.19 -7.86
C SER A 87 11.71 -2.20 -6.34
N ASP A 88 10.63 -1.94 -5.58
CA ASP A 88 10.60 -2.28 -4.15
C ASP A 88 10.48 -3.79 -3.98
N ARG A 89 11.63 -4.45 -4.21
CA ARG A 89 11.85 -5.90 -4.13
C ARG A 89 11.55 -6.50 -2.74
N GLN A 90 11.20 -5.65 -1.78
CA GLN A 90 10.95 -5.98 -0.38
C GLN A 90 9.47 -6.24 -0.10
N LEU A 91 8.56 -5.66 -0.89
CA LEU A 91 7.12 -5.88 -0.77
C LEU A 91 6.68 -6.72 -1.98
N SER A 92 6.44 -8.02 -1.77
CA SER A 92 5.98 -8.94 -2.83
C SER A 92 4.50 -8.73 -3.17
N ILE A 93 4.07 -7.49 -3.41
CA ILE A 93 2.67 -7.08 -3.51
C ILE A 93 2.47 -6.23 -4.76
N THR A 94 1.32 -6.41 -5.42
CA THR A 94 0.89 -5.52 -6.51
C THR A 94 0.43 -4.19 -5.94
N GLN A 95 1.21 -3.13 -6.19
CA GLN A 95 0.87 -1.78 -5.77
C GLN A 95 0.12 -1.02 -6.87
N TRP A 96 -1.07 -0.53 -6.54
CA TRP A 96 -1.88 0.28 -7.43
C TRP A 96 -1.74 1.78 -7.12
N PRO A 97 -1.92 2.69 -8.08
CA PRO A 97 -1.92 4.12 -7.82
C PRO A 97 -2.89 4.55 -6.70
N PRO A 98 -2.50 5.50 -5.82
CA PRO A 98 -3.32 5.90 -4.67
C PRO A 98 -4.74 6.38 -5.06
N PHE A 99 -4.92 6.99 -6.24
CA PHE A 99 -6.25 7.42 -6.69
C PHE A 99 -7.25 6.25 -6.85
N LEU A 100 -6.78 5.03 -7.11
CA LEU A 100 -7.64 3.84 -7.17
C LEU A 100 -8.03 3.38 -5.78
N LEU A 101 -7.11 3.51 -4.83
CA LEU A 101 -7.22 3.03 -3.45
C LEU A 101 -7.86 4.06 -2.50
N ALA A 102 -8.19 5.26 -3.01
CA ALA A 102 -8.84 6.33 -2.27
C ALA A 102 -10.04 5.84 -1.44
N SER A 103 -10.08 6.25 -0.17
CA SER A 103 -11.06 5.87 0.87
C SER A 103 -11.15 4.38 1.21
N LYS A 104 -10.42 3.47 0.56
CA LYS A 104 -10.59 2.03 0.79
C LYS A 104 -10.13 1.60 2.18
N ILE A 105 -9.01 2.13 2.68
CA ILE A 105 -8.49 1.79 4.02
C ILE A 105 -9.42 2.31 5.13
N PRO A 106 -9.84 3.60 5.15
CA PRO A 106 -10.81 4.08 6.14
C PRO A 106 -12.14 3.30 6.13
N ILE A 107 -12.65 2.96 4.95
CA ILE A 107 -13.87 2.16 4.81
C ILE A 107 -13.65 0.75 5.37
N ALA A 108 -12.53 0.10 5.06
CA ALA A 108 -12.20 -1.22 5.59
C ALA A 108 -12.05 -1.20 7.13
N SER A 109 -11.44 -0.15 7.68
CA SER A 109 -11.33 0.06 9.13
C SER A 109 -12.71 0.18 9.79
N HIS A 110 -13.58 1.03 9.26
CA HIS A 110 -14.95 1.19 9.79
C HIS A 110 -15.76 -0.10 9.63
N MET A 111 -15.57 -0.83 8.53
CA MET A 111 -16.21 -2.13 8.31
C MET A 111 -15.78 -3.14 9.36
N ALA A 112 -14.50 -3.16 9.77
CA ALA A 112 -13.98 -4.05 10.79
C ALA A 112 -14.50 -3.70 12.19
N GLN A 113 -14.63 -2.41 12.52
CA GLN A 113 -15.13 -1.93 13.83
C GLN A 113 -16.57 -2.37 14.11
N ASP A 114 -17.45 -2.22 13.11
CA ASP A 114 -18.88 -2.53 13.25
C ASP A 114 -19.24 -3.96 12.82
N PHE A 115 -18.24 -4.79 12.52
CA PHE A 115 -18.50 -6.11 11.97
C PHE A 115 -19.14 -7.05 13.00
N LYS A 116 -20.35 -7.50 12.71
CA LYS A 116 -21.06 -8.52 13.50
C LYS A 116 -21.08 -9.82 12.70
N GLY A 117 -20.12 -10.71 12.95
CA GLY A 117 -20.00 -12.00 12.25
C GLY A 117 -18.62 -12.66 12.44
N GLY A 118 -18.38 -13.73 11.68
CA GLY A 118 -17.09 -14.43 11.68
C GLY A 118 -16.03 -13.73 10.81
N TYR A 119 -14.75 -14.01 11.08
CA TYR A 119 -13.63 -13.46 10.31
C TYR A 119 -13.73 -13.78 8.81
N GLU A 120 -14.19 -14.98 8.44
CA GLU A 120 -14.34 -15.38 7.05
C GLU A 120 -15.35 -14.51 6.27
N ASP A 121 -16.41 -14.05 6.93
CA ASP A 121 -17.40 -13.19 6.29
C ASP A 121 -16.85 -11.77 6.11
N LEU A 122 -16.07 -11.26 7.07
CA LEU A 122 -15.36 -9.98 6.94
C LEU A 122 -14.34 -10.05 5.81
N LYS A 123 -13.54 -11.13 5.77
CA LYS A 123 -12.56 -11.39 4.72
C LYS A 123 -13.21 -11.43 3.34
N LYS A 124 -14.34 -12.11 3.18
CA LYS A 124 -15.11 -12.11 1.91
C LYS A 124 -15.61 -10.73 1.53
N ARG A 125 -16.07 -9.91 2.49
CA ARG A 125 -16.49 -8.52 2.19
C ARG A 125 -15.32 -7.64 1.77
N ILE A 126 -14.15 -7.80 2.40
CA ILE A 126 -12.94 -7.09 2.00
C ILE A 126 -12.47 -7.52 0.61
N GLN A 127 -12.52 -8.83 0.33
CA GLN A 127 -12.13 -9.41 -0.95
C GLN A 127 -13.16 -9.23 -2.06
N ALA A 128 -14.35 -8.70 -1.78
CA ALA A 128 -15.36 -8.43 -2.81
C ALA A 128 -14.93 -7.27 -3.74
N ASP A 129 -14.04 -6.41 -3.28
CA ASP A 129 -13.41 -5.35 -4.08
C ASP A 129 -11.91 -5.59 -4.12
N ASP A 130 -11.40 -5.97 -5.30
CA ASP A 130 -9.98 -6.27 -5.49
C ASP A 130 -9.08 -5.10 -5.08
N TYR A 131 -9.47 -3.85 -5.38
CA TYR A 131 -8.68 -2.69 -4.97
C TYR A 131 -8.69 -2.51 -3.46
N MET A 132 -9.78 -2.85 -2.77
CA MET A 132 -9.84 -2.82 -1.31
C MET A 132 -8.93 -3.88 -0.70
N LYS A 133 -8.92 -5.10 -1.27
CA LYS A 133 -7.99 -6.16 -0.89
C LYS A 133 -6.54 -5.69 -1.02
N TYR A 134 -6.14 -5.18 -2.19
CA TYR A 134 -4.76 -4.71 -2.41
C TYR A 134 -4.40 -3.54 -1.48
N ALA A 135 -5.33 -2.60 -1.22
CA ALA A 135 -5.09 -1.49 -0.30
C ALA A 135 -4.83 -1.95 1.14
N VAL A 136 -5.62 -2.92 1.64
CA VAL A 136 -5.46 -3.45 3.00
C VAL A 136 -4.17 -4.23 3.13
N GLU A 137 -3.84 -5.07 2.15
CA GLU A 137 -2.60 -5.85 2.11
C GLU A 137 -1.35 -4.96 2.04
N GLU A 138 -1.38 -3.95 1.15
CA GLU A 138 -0.31 -2.96 1.04
C GLU A 138 -0.15 -2.14 2.33
N CYS A 139 -1.25 -1.70 2.94
CA CYS A 139 -1.22 -0.93 4.18
C CYS A 139 -0.59 -1.73 5.32
N TYR A 140 -0.99 -2.99 5.50
CA TYR A 140 -0.46 -3.85 6.56
C TYR A 140 1.04 -4.10 6.39
N GLN A 141 1.48 -4.38 5.16
CA GLN A 141 2.88 -4.69 4.88
C GLN A 141 3.76 -3.44 4.93
N SER A 142 3.25 -2.28 4.49
CA SER A 142 3.94 -1.00 4.63
C SER A 142 4.05 -0.59 6.10
N PHE A 143 3.00 -0.82 6.91
CA PHE A 143 3.01 -0.60 8.35
C PHE A 143 4.12 -1.42 9.04
N ARG A 144 4.18 -2.72 8.74
CA ARG A 144 5.25 -3.61 9.23
C ARG A 144 6.64 -3.13 8.81
N HIS A 145 6.83 -2.85 7.53
CA HIS A 145 8.11 -2.40 6.99
C HIS A 145 8.61 -1.11 7.65
N ILE A 146 7.70 -0.16 7.91
CA ILE A 146 8.05 1.10 8.56
C ILE A 146 8.50 0.86 10.00
N LEU A 147 7.78 0.02 10.75
CA LEU A 147 8.17 -0.32 12.12
C LEU A 147 9.51 -1.06 12.17
N ASP A 148 9.72 -2.05 11.28
CA ASP A 148 10.98 -2.78 11.16
C ASP A 148 12.17 -1.87 10.82
N THR A 149 11.91 -0.77 10.12
CA THR A 149 12.95 0.18 9.70
C THR A 149 13.24 1.23 10.78
N ILE A 150 12.21 1.69 11.49
CA ILE A 150 12.32 2.73 12.51
C ILE A 150 12.87 2.16 13.81
N VAL A 151 12.49 0.94 14.17
CA VAL A 151 12.84 0.33 15.46
C VAL A 151 14.13 -0.47 15.31
N VAL A 152 15.19 0.06 15.92
CA VAL A 152 16.54 -0.54 15.89
C VAL A 152 16.86 -1.28 17.20
N GLY A 153 16.14 -0.95 18.28
CA GLY A 153 16.32 -1.58 19.59
C GLY A 153 16.00 -3.08 19.56
N LYS A 154 16.91 -3.93 20.07
CA LYS A 154 16.76 -5.41 20.02
C LYS A 154 15.60 -5.94 20.87
N GLN A 155 15.26 -5.26 21.96
CA GLN A 155 14.14 -5.68 22.82
C GLN A 155 12.81 -5.25 22.20
N GLU A 156 12.76 -4.03 21.70
CA GLU A 156 11.63 -3.43 21.00
C GLU A 156 11.30 -4.19 19.71
N ASP A 157 12.30 -4.52 18.89
CA ASP A 157 12.17 -5.31 17.67
C ASP A 157 11.57 -6.69 17.95
N ARG A 158 11.97 -7.35 19.05
CA ARG A 158 11.37 -8.64 19.46
C ARG A 158 9.91 -8.50 19.82
N VAL A 159 9.55 -7.50 20.62
CA VAL A 159 8.15 -7.27 21.03
C VAL A 159 7.27 -7.00 19.80
N ILE A 160 7.73 -6.17 18.87
CA ILE A 160 7.00 -5.86 17.63
C ILE A 160 6.84 -7.12 16.77
N LYS A 161 7.90 -7.91 16.59
CA LYS A 161 7.85 -9.16 15.83
C LYS A 161 6.89 -10.17 16.45
N ASP A 162 6.91 -10.33 17.77
CA ASP A 162 5.99 -11.23 18.48
C ASP A 162 4.53 -10.80 18.30
N ILE A 163 4.24 -9.48 18.32
CA ILE A 163 2.90 -8.95 18.03
C ILE A 163 2.47 -9.32 16.61
N PHE A 164 3.33 -9.06 15.62
CA PHE A 164 3.02 -9.38 14.23
C PHE A 164 2.81 -10.87 14.01
N GLU A 165 3.65 -11.73 14.61
CA GLU A 165 3.49 -13.19 14.54
C GLU A 165 2.14 -13.64 15.12
N LYS A 166 1.74 -13.09 16.28
CA LYS A 166 0.42 -13.38 16.87
C LYS A 166 -0.73 -12.94 15.97
N VAL A 167 -0.61 -11.79 15.32
CA VAL A 167 -1.60 -11.30 14.35
C VAL A 167 -1.67 -12.25 13.14
N GLU A 168 -0.53 -12.64 12.59
CA GLU A 168 -0.44 -13.54 11.43
C GLU A 168 -1.03 -14.93 11.73
N VAL A 169 -0.70 -15.51 12.89
CA VAL A 169 -1.29 -16.79 13.36
C VAL A 169 -2.81 -16.64 13.51
N SER A 170 -3.27 -15.52 14.10
CA SER A 170 -4.71 -15.28 14.28
C SER A 170 -5.46 -15.07 12.96
N ILE A 171 -4.79 -14.53 11.94
CA ILE A 171 -5.30 -14.42 10.56
C ILE A 171 -5.38 -15.82 9.92
N ALA A 172 -4.34 -16.64 10.07
CA ALA A 172 -4.28 -17.98 9.51
C ALA A 172 -5.35 -18.92 10.13
N ASP A 173 -5.55 -18.83 11.44
CA ASP A 173 -6.53 -19.62 12.19
C ASP A 173 -7.97 -19.09 12.04
N GLY A 174 -8.14 -17.91 11.42
CA GLY A 174 -9.44 -17.24 11.29
C GLY A 174 -10.04 -16.77 12.62
N THR A 175 -9.23 -16.65 13.67
CA THR A 175 -9.65 -16.23 15.02
C THR A 175 -9.40 -14.75 15.30
N LEU A 176 -9.01 -13.95 14.30
CA LEU A 176 -8.66 -12.55 14.46
C LEU A 176 -9.73 -11.74 15.22
N LEU A 177 -11.01 -11.86 14.85
CA LEU A 177 -12.11 -11.14 15.51
C LEU A 177 -12.45 -11.64 16.93
N LYS A 178 -11.89 -12.78 17.34
CA LYS A 178 -12.03 -13.31 18.70
C LYS A 178 -10.89 -12.86 19.61
N LYS A 179 -9.68 -12.72 19.06
CA LYS A 179 -8.48 -12.35 19.83
C LYS A 179 -8.23 -10.84 19.86
N PHE A 180 -8.79 -10.11 18.89
CA PHE A 180 -8.58 -8.66 18.76
C PHE A 180 -9.91 -7.90 18.69
N LYS A 181 -10.07 -6.92 19.58
CA LYS A 181 -11.17 -5.95 19.60
C LYS A 181 -10.95 -4.92 18.50
N MET A 182 -11.64 -5.10 17.38
CA MET A 182 -11.56 -4.19 16.22
C MET A 182 -12.10 -2.78 16.50
N LYS A 183 -12.82 -2.56 17.61
CA LYS A 183 -13.32 -1.23 18.00
C LYS A 183 -12.18 -0.23 18.22
N GLU A 184 -11.08 -0.68 18.82
CA GLU A 184 -9.93 0.17 19.13
C GLU A 184 -8.97 0.34 17.95
N LEU A 185 -9.26 -0.30 16.80
CA LEU A 185 -8.48 -0.14 15.56
C LEU A 185 -8.45 1.32 15.10
N HIS A 186 -9.50 2.10 15.37
CA HIS A 186 -9.52 3.53 15.04
C HIS A 186 -8.44 4.33 15.79
N LEU A 187 -8.19 3.98 17.05
CA LEU A 187 -7.18 4.66 17.87
C LEU A 187 -5.79 4.38 17.32
N LEU A 188 -5.49 3.10 17.04
CA LEU A 188 -4.24 2.70 16.40
C LEU A 188 -4.04 3.40 15.05
N TYR A 189 -5.09 3.43 14.23
CA TYR A 189 -5.07 4.11 12.94
C TYR A 189 -4.72 5.61 13.07
N THR A 190 -5.38 6.31 13.99
CA THR A 190 -5.17 7.75 14.20
C THR A 190 -3.74 8.04 14.67
N LYS A 191 -3.23 7.25 15.63
CA LYS A 191 -1.85 7.37 16.12
C LYS A 191 -0.83 7.05 15.03
N PHE A 192 -1.12 6.08 14.17
CA PHE A 192 -0.25 5.75 13.06
C PHE A 192 -0.20 6.87 12.00
N VAL A 193 -1.33 7.51 11.68
CA VAL A 193 -1.33 8.68 10.79
C VAL A 193 -0.47 9.80 11.37
N GLU A 194 -0.59 10.07 12.67
CA GLU A 194 0.24 11.08 13.37
C GLU A 194 1.74 10.74 13.28
N LEU A 195 2.11 9.46 13.47
CA LEU A 195 3.48 9.00 13.30
C LEU A 195 3.99 9.24 11.87
N ILE A 196 3.19 8.92 10.86
CA ILE A 196 3.54 9.13 9.45
C ILE A 196 3.72 10.62 9.12
N GLU A 197 2.87 11.49 9.67
CA GLU A 197 2.99 12.95 9.49
C GLU A 197 4.30 13.49 10.09
N LEU A 198 4.71 13.02 11.27
CA LEU A 198 5.99 13.39 11.88
C LEU A 198 7.18 12.94 11.02
N LEU A 199 7.12 11.72 10.49
CA LEU A 199 8.15 11.18 9.60
C LEU A 199 8.25 11.96 8.29
N LEU A 200 7.13 12.49 7.77
CA LEU A 200 7.09 13.33 6.58
C LEU A 200 7.68 14.72 6.81
N ASN A 201 7.37 15.33 7.95
CA ASN A 201 7.86 16.66 8.29
C ASN A 201 9.34 16.66 8.67
N ASN A 202 9.95 15.47 8.80
CA ASN A 202 11.31 15.27 9.28
C ASN A 202 11.54 16.01 10.60
N ASP A 203 10.52 16.01 11.47
CA ASP A 203 10.60 16.64 12.77
C ASP A 203 11.64 15.87 13.60
N GLU A 204 12.70 16.56 14.03
CA GLU A 204 13.76 15.98 14.88
C GLU A 204 13.26 15.59 16.29
N ASN A 205 11.95 15.71 16.54
CA ASN A 205 11.26 15.39 17.78
C ASN A 205 11.17 13.87 17.99
N LYS A 206 12.34 13.21 18.13
CA LYS A 206 12.47 11.80 18.49
C LYS A 206 11.61 11.43 19.71
N SER A 207 11.52 12.33 20.69
CA SER A 207 10.70 12.13 21.89
C SER A 207 9.22 11.96 21.58
N HIS A 208 8.67 12.70 20.61
CA HIS A 208 7.26 12.60 20.23
C HIS A 208 6.99 11.27 19.52
N ALA A 209 7.89 10.86 18.62
CA ALA A 209 7.77 9.56 17.96
C ALA A 209 7.87 8.39 18.95
N VAL A 210 8.73 8.49 19.97
CA VAL A 210 8.82 7.49 21.05
C VAL A 210 7.51 7.40 21.81
N ILE A 211 6.90 8.53 22.17
CA ILE A 211 5.60 8.57 22.85
C ILE A 211 4.52 7.91 21.98
N LEU A 212 4.49 8.21 20.68
CA LEU A 212 3.51 7.59 19.77
C LEU A 212 3.71 6.09 19.63
N LEU A 213 4.95 5.61 19.55
CA LEU A 213 5.23 4.17 19.50
C LEU A 213 4.80 3.47 20.80
N GLN A 214 5.01 4.11 21.96
CA GLN A 214 4.54 3.60 23.25
C GLN A 214 3.01 3.59 23.34
N ASP A 215 2.34 4.69 22.94
CA ASP A 215 0.88 4.79 22.88
C ASP A 215 0.30 3.71 21.96
N MET A 216 0.89 3.49 20.78
CA MET A 216 0.45 2.47 19.84
C MET A 216 0.62 1.06 20.41
N LEU A 217 1.75 0.79 21.08
CA LEU A 217 1.99 -0.48 21.75
C LEU A 217 0.92 -0.72 22.84
N GLU A 218 0.65 0.29 23.67
CA GLU A 218 -0.36 0.24 24.73
C GLU A 218 -1.75 -0.06 24.17
N VAL A 219 -2.16 0.64 23.10
CA VAL A 219 -3.44 0.38 22.41
C VAL A 219 -3.51 -1.06 21.92
N VAL A 220 -2.45 -1.58 21.31
CA VAL A 220 -2.44 -2.96 20.80
C VAL A 220 -2.50 -3.98 21.93
N THR A 221 -1.68 -3.83 22.98
CA THR A 221 -1.54 -4.85 24.03
C THR A 221 -2.64 -4.82 25.07
N ARG A 222 -3.18 -3.64 25.42
CA ARG A 222 -4.16 -3.50 26.51
C ARG A 222 -5.58 -3.35 25.98
N ASP A 223 -5.75 -2.58 24.92
CA ASP A 223 -7.08 -2.15 24.48
C ASP A 223 -7.61 -3.03 23.33
N MET A 224 -6.73 -3.48 22.42
CA MET A 224 -7.09 -4.36 21.30
C MET A 224 -6.99 -5.85 21.62
N PHE A 225 -5.94 -6.33 22.28
CA PHE A 225 -5.75 -7.76 22.51
C PHE A 225 -6.61 -8.24 23.69
N GLU A 226 -7.37 -9.33 23.50
CA GLU A 226 -8.27 -9.85 24.57
C GLU A 226 -7.58 -10.75 25.57
N ASP A 227 -6.52 -11.46 25.14
CA ASP A 227 -5.70 -12.28 26.03
C ASP A 227 -4.65 -11.39 26.70
N GLU A 228 -4.31 -11.62 27.97
CA GLU A 228 -3.24 -10.86 28.61
C GLU A 228 -1.90 -11.17 27.92
N MET A 229 -1.29 -10.14 27.33
CA MET A 229 0.07 -10.22 26.81
C MET A 229 1.04 -10.02 27.97
N ASP A 230 1.69 -11.11 28.39
CA ASP A 230 2.62 -11.21 29.54
C ASP A 230 3.91 -10.35 29.42
N TYR A 231 3.97 -9.43 28.46
CA TYR A 231 5.13 -8.54 28.22
C TYR A 231 5.15 -7.34 29.17
N LEU A 232 4.06 -7.07 29.88
CA LEU A 232 3.84 -5.85 30.66
C LEU A 232 3.59 -6.09 32.15
N ASP A 233 3.72 -7.31 32.69
CA ASP A 233 3.62 -7.53 34.14
C ASP A 233 5.00 -7.64 34.81
N PRO A 234 5.47 -6.62 35.56
CA PRO A 234 6.65 -6.73 36.42
C PRO A 234 6.39 -7.51 37.72
N SER A 235 5.18 -8.01 37.96
CA SER A 235 4.71 -8.44 39.29
C SER A 235 4.72 -9.95 39.55
N HIS A 236 4.89 -10.82 38.55
CA HIS A 236 4.88 -12.26 38.78
C HIS A 236 6.24 -12.95 38.54
N GLY A 237 6.96 -13.09 39.65
CA GLY A 237 8.28 -13.67 39.73
C GLY A 237 8.34 -15.16 39.45
N SER A 238 9.41 -15.55 38.75
CA SER A 238 9.95 -16.91 38.89
C SER A 238 10.68 -17.00 40.23
N HIS A 239 10.16 -17.88 41.09
CA HIS A 239 10.86 -18.39 42.25
C HIS A 239 12.19 -19.03 41.82
N SER A 240 13.26 -18.26 41.88
CA SER A 240 14.63 -18.78 42.02
C SER A 240 15.39 -17.82 42.91
N ARG A 241 15.23 -18.04 44.22
CA ARG A 241 16.04 -17.43 45.25
C ARG A 241 17.47 -17.95 45.09
N GLN A 242 18.34 -17.13 44.52
CA GLN A 242 19.74 -17.15 44.92
C GLN A 242 20.31 -15.73 44.83
N ASP A 243 20.56 -15.19 46.02
CA ASP A 243 21.38 -14.02 46.29
C ASP A 243 22.64 -14.01 45.42
N TYR A 244 22.93 -12.88 44.79
CA TYR A 244 24.17 -12.11 44.99
C TYR A 244 24.08 -10.79 44.20
N GLY A 245 24.17 -9.66 44.92
CA GLY A 245 24.87 -8.48 44.42
C GLY A 245 24.15 -7.55 43.44
N THR A 246 23.56 -6.49 43.98
CA THR A 246 23.74 -5.10 43.53
C THR A 246 24.03 -4.87 42.04
N THR A 247 22.99 -4.62 41.26
CA THR A 247 23.04 -3.59 40.21
C THR A 247 21.60 -3.16 39.94
N GLY A 248 21.26 -1.93 40.34
CA GLY A 248 20.06 -1.27 39.86
C GLY A 248 20.17 -1.14 38.35
N GLN A 249 19.65 -2.11 37.61
CA GLN A 249 19.53 -2.02 36.17
C GLN A 249 18.42 -0.99 35.92
N ASN A 250 18.85 0.16 35.42
CA ASN A 250 18.00 1.21 34.89
C ASN A 250 16.90 0.57 34.03
N LYS A 251 15.66 0.59 34.53
CA LYS A 251 14.45 0.24 33.79
C LYS A 251 14.22 1.30 32.72
N SER A 252 14.97 1.23 31.64
CA SER A 252 14.79 2.06 30.46
C SER A 252 13.41 1.74 29.87
N GLN A 253 12.54 2.75 29.79
CA GLN A 253 11.27 2.64 29.07
C GLN A 253 11.54 2.15 27.64
N LEU A 254 10.73 1.22 27.13
CA LEU A 254 10.85 0.73 25.75
C LEU A 254 10.86 1.91 24.78
N PHE A 255 11.70 1.87 23.74
CA PHE A 255 11.89 2.94 22.75
C PHE A 255 12.57 4.23 23.28
N ALA A 256 12.74 4.42 24.59
CA ALA A 256 13.33 5.65 25.16
C ALA A 256 14.87 5.62 25.21
N SER A 257 15.49 4.48 24.90
CA SER A 257 16.96 4.36 24.86
C SER A 257 17.53 5.13 23.66
N ASP A 258 18.62 5.86 23.87
CA ASP A 258 19.31 6.61 22.80
C ASP A 258 19.76 5.63 21.70
N GLY A 259 19.23 5.81 20.48
CA GLY A 259 19.45 4.92 19.34
C GLY A 259 18.44 3.77 19.15
N ALA A 260 17.38 3.66 19.96
CA ALA A 260 16.31 2.66 19.75
C ALA A 260 15.40 2.96 18.56
N VAL A 261 15.31 4.24 18.18
CA VAL A 261 14.49 4.75 17.07
C VAL A 261 15.39 5.49 16.09
N ASN A 262 15.35 5.10 14.81
CA ASN A 262 16.09 5.75 13.74
C ASN A 262 15.14 6.22 12.63
N PHE A 263 15.40 7.40 12.08
CA PHE A 263 14.66 7.92 10.95
C PHE A 263 15.57 7.90 9.72
N PRO A 264 15.36 6.97 8.78
CA PRO A 264 16.06 7.02 7.52
C PRO A 264 15.74 8.32 6.80
N THR A 265 16.73 8.96 6.20
CA THR A 265 16.56 10.19 5.39
C THR A 265 16.76 9.93 3.90
N THR A 266 16.71 8.66 3.49
CA THR A 266 16.90 8.28 2.08
C THR A 266 15.74 8.78 1.23
N TYR A 267 16.00 9.24 0.01
CA TYR A 267 14.97 9.69 -0.92
C TYR A 267 13.86 8.64 -1.16
N ALA A 268 14.25 7.38 -1.37
CA ALA A 268 13.32 6.26 -1.54
C ALA A 268 12.41 6.05 -0.31
N TRP A 269 12.95 6.22 0.90
CA TRP A 269 12.19 6.12 2.14
C TRP A 269 11.15 7.25 2.26
N MET A 270 11.54 8.49 1.92
CA MET A 270 10.59 9.61 1.90
C MET A 270 9.48 9.39 0.86
N GLU A 271 9.76 8.81 -0.30
CA GLU A 271 8.72 8.45 -1.28
C GLU A 271 7.76 7.39 -0.75
N GLN A 272 8.26 6.37 -0.04
CA GLN A 272 7.43 5.34 0.59
C GLN A 272 6.50 5.93 1.66
N ILE A 273 7.02 6.80 2.53
CA ILE A 273 6.20 7.45 3.56
C ILE A 273 5.15 8.37 2.89
N LYS A 274 5.54 9.17 1.90
CA LYS A 274 4.60 10.03 1.16
C LYS A 274 3.48 9.22 0.53
N ARG A 275 3.81 8.09 -0.08
CA ARG A 275 2.83 7.16 -0.64
C ARG A 275 1.90 6.62 0.43
N LEU A 276 2.42 6.13 1.54
CA LEU A 276 1.60 5.56 2.61
C LEU A 276 0.68 6.61 3.23
N HIS A 277 1.20 7.82 3.47
CA HIS A 277 0.40 8.96 3.90
C HIS A 277 -0.76 9.24 2.94
N LEU A 278 -0.51 9.21 1.62
CA LEU A 278 -1.59 9.32 0.64
C LEU A 278 -2.57 8.16 0.76
N LEU A 279 -2.13 6.91 0.88
CA LEU A 279 -3.06 5.77 1.04
C LEU A 279 -3.98 5.90 2.27
N LEU A 280 -3.45 6.39 3.38
CA LEU A 280 -4.20 6.59 4.62
C LEU A 280 -5.12 7.82 4.54
N THR A 281 -4.62 8.95 4.05
CA THR A 281 -5.32 10.24 4.16
C THR A 281 -6.20 10.59 2.96
N VAL A 282 -6.02 9.92 1.83
CA VAL A 282 -6.74 10.25 0.60
C VAL A 282 -8.20 9.82 0.70
N LYS A 283 -9.06 10.85 0.72
CA LYS A 283 -10.52 10.75 0.77
C LYS A 283 -11.14 10.70 -0.62
N GLU A 284 -12.47 10.75 -0.65
CA GLU A 284 -13.30 10.72 -1.85
C GLU A 284 -13.00 11.84 -2.87
N SER A 285 -12.34 12.92 -2.48
CA SER A 285 -11.92 13.97 -3.42
C SER A 285 -10.94 13.47 -4.50
N ALA A 286 -10.22 12.37 -4.26
CA ALA A 286 -9.38 11.74 -5.28
C ALA A 286 -10.17 10.98 -6.36
N MET A 287 -11.50 10.87 -6.22
CA MET A 287 -12.35 10.27 -7.26
C MET A 287 -12.37 11.09 -8.56
N ASP A 288 -12.19 12.40 -8.45
CA ASP A 288 -12.24 13.34 -9.57
C ASP A 288 -10.87 13.71 -10.15
N VAL A 289 -9.80 13.05 -9.69
CA VAL A 289 -8.43 13.32 -10.14
C VAL A 289 -8.16 12.68 -11.52
N PRO A 290 -7.57 13.41 -12.48
CA PRO A 290 -7.20 14.83 -12.40
C PRO A 290 -8.41 15.77 -12.55
N VAL A 291 -8.43 16.87 -11.80
CA VAL A 291 -9.50 17.88 -11.79
C VAL A 291 -9.59 18.59 -13.14
N ASN A 292 -8.45 18.78 -13.80
CA ASN A 292 -8.37 19.42 -15.11
C ASN A 292 -9.12 18.61 -16.19
N LEU A 293 -10.06 19.27 -16.86
CA LEU A 293 -10.89 18.65 -17.90
C LEU A 293 -10.08 18.18 -19.12
N GLU A 294 -9.03 18.91 -19.49
CA GLU A 294 -8.16 18.55 -20.60
C GLU A 294 -7.31 17.32 -20.27
N ALA A 295 -6.72 17.27 -19.07
CA ALA A 295 -6.02 16.09 -18.58
C ALA A 295 -6.94 14.85 -18.61
N ARG A 296 -8.16 14.98 -18.07
CA ARG A 296 -9.17 13.91 -18.13
C ARG A 296 -9.49 13.49 -19.56
N ARG A 297 -9.69 14.44 -20.47
CA ARG A 297 -10.00 14.17 -21.87
C ARG A 297 -8.87 13.38 -22.53
N ARG A 298 -7.62 13.79 -22.33
CA ARG A 298 -6.44 13.14 -22.91
C ARG A 298 -6.20 11.74 -22.33
N ILE A 299 -6.30 11.56 -21.00
CA ILE A 299 -6.23 10.22 -20.37
C ILE A 299 -7.36 9.33 -20.85
N ALA A 300 -8.59 9.84 -20.93
CA ALA A 300 -9.72 9.06 -21.44
C ALA A 300 -9.52 8.69 -22.91
N PHE A 301 -9.06 9.62 -23.75
CA PHE A 301 -8.76 9.35 -25.15
C PHE A 301 -7.68 8.29 -25.30
N PHE A 302 -6.57 8.44 -24.58
CA PHE A 302 -5.46 7.47 -24.59
C PHE A 302 -5.92 6.08 -24.15
N THR A 303 -6.52 5.99 -22.96
CA THR A 303 -6.98 4.70 -22.41
C THR A 303 -8.05 4.04 -23.25
N ASN A 304 -9.02 4.79 -23.79
CA ASN A 304 -10.02 4.23 -24.70
C ASN A 304 -9.38 3.74 -26.00
N SER A 305 -8.40 4.47 -26.55
CA SER A 305 -7.72 4.10 -27.79
C SER A 305 -7.00 2.75 -27.70
N LEU A 306 -6.50 2.37 -26.52
CA LEU A 306 -5.90 1.04 -26.30
C LEU A 306 -6.89 -0.12 -26.54
N PHE A 307 -8.19 0.12 -26.31
CA PHE A 307 -9.25 -0.85 -26.57
C PHE A 307 -9.89 -0.70 -27.95
N MET A 308 -9.48 0.31 -28.73
CA MET A 308 -9.91 0.48 -30.11
C MET A 308 -9.09 -0.39 -31.06
N ASP A 309 -9.52 -0.42 -32.33
CA ASP A 309 -8.74 -1.02 -33.40
C ASP A 309 -7.61 -0.07 -33.79
N MET A 310 -6.42 -0.33 -33.24
CA MET A 310 -5.20 0.44 -33.49
C MET A 310 -4.20 -0.44 -34.24
N PRO A 311 -3.54 0.08 -35.31
CA PRO A 311 -2.45 -0.64 -35.96
C PRO A 311 -1.29 -0.83 -34.98
N ASN A 312 -0.56 -1.94 -35.11
CA ASN A 312 0.61 -2.19 -34.28
C ASN A 312 1.68 -1.13 -34.52
N ALA A 313 2.33 -0.68 -33.45
CA ALA A 313 3.41 0.29 -33.56
C ALA A 313 4.55 -0.29 -34.44
N PRO A 314 5.05 0.46 -35.44
CA PRO A 314 6.19 0.02 -36.23
C PRO A 314 7.42 -0.10 -35.33
N LYS A 315 8.38 -0.97 -35.70
CA LYS A 315 9.66 -1.05 -34.98
C LYS A 315 10.36 0.32 -35.06
N VAL A 316 11.03 0.74 -33.99
CA VAL A 316 11.74 2.04 -33.91
C VAL A 316 12.67 2.25 -35.12
N ARG A 317 13.37 1.21 -35.56
CA ARG A 317 14.23 1.23 -36.76
C ARG A 317 13.51 1.52 -38.10
N HIS A 318 12.18 1.41 -38.13
CA HIS A 318 11.34 1.71 -39.30
C HIS A 318 10.53 3.00 -39.10
N MET A 319 10.68 3.68 -37.95
CA MET A 319 10.07 5.00 -37.76
C MET A 319 10.86 6.03 -38.56
N LEU A 320 10.15 6.88 -39.29
CA LEU A 320 10.74 8.04 -39.95
C LEU A 320 11.16 9.03 -38.87
N SER A 321 12.36 9.59 -38.99
CA SER A 321 12.78 10.70 -38.13
C SER A 321 11.81 11.86 -38.33
N PHE A 322 11.28 12.37 -37.21
CA PHE A 322 10.40 13.53 -37.16
C PHE A 322 11.19 14.83 -37.32
#